data_AF-A0A7S4M9L1-F1
#
_entry.id   AF-A0A7S4M9L1-F1
#
_cell.length_a   1.000
_cell.length_b   1.000
_cell.length_c   1.000
_cell.angle_alpha   90.00
_cell.angle_beta   90.00
_cell.angle_gamma   90.00
#
_symmetry.space_group_name_H-M   'P 1'
#
loop_
_entity.id
_entity.type
_entity.pdbx_description
1 polymer ?
#
loop_
_entity_poly.entity_id
_entity_poly.type
_entity_poly.pdbx_seq_one_letter_code
_entity_poly.pdbx_strand_id
1 'polypeptide(L)'
;LNEIEALLQSVLGSAALDNKVSAEYEAFYWIAHDDKLQLEPGLNSTFTRQRFLQRYALANLYFATGGPNWSAQHNFLSRKNECFWYSSTANSEGIGGAFCTTKSNPGSPQVVDYISLSGNELNATLPESLFQLPSLWAIDLQNNKLSGPLPHALPPNL
;
A
#
# COMPACT_ATOMS: atom_id res chain seq x y z
N LEU A 1 10.41 5.64 -15.90
CA LEU A 1 11.34 5.30 -14.80
C LEU A 1 11.76 6.56 -14.06
N ASN A 2 12.43 7.53 -14.71
CA ASN A 2 13.02 8.69 -14.03
C ASN A 2 12.06 9.51 -13.14
N GLU A 3 10.81 9.74 -13.56
CA GLU A 3 9.84 10.48 -12.73
C GLU A 3 9.30 9.67 -11.54
N ILE A 4 9.16 8.35 -11.71
CA ILE A 4 8.72 7.43 -10.65
C ILE A 4 9.82 7.31 -9.59
N GLU A 5 11.07 7.13 -10.03
CA GLU A 5 12.24 7.09 -9.16
C GLU A 5 12.39 8.42 -8.40
N ALA A 6 12.30 9.57 -9.08
CA ALA A 6 12.39 10.87 -8.44
C ALA A 6 11.30 11.10 -7.37
N LEU A 7 10.06 10.69 -7.66
CA LEU A 7 8.97 10.78 -6.70
C LEU A 7 9.21 9.89 -5.47
N LEU A 8 9.65 8.65 -5.66
CA LEU A 8 9.94 7.75 -4.54
C LEU A 8 11.13 8.21 -3.73
N GLN A 9 12.19 8.70 -4.37
CA GLN A 9 13.33 9.29 -3.68
C GLN A 9 12.91 10.48 -2.82
N SER A 10 11.94 11.29 -3.28
CA SER A 10 11.42 12.40 -2.49
C SER A 10 10.59 11.97 -1.26
N VAL A 11 10.09 10.73 -1.24
CA VAL A 11 9.15 10.22 -0.22
C VAL A 11 9.82 9.26 0.77
N LEU A 12 10.78 8.47 0.30
CA LEU A 12 11.42 7.38 1.05
C LEU A 12 12.92 7.62 1.26
N GLY A 13 13.47 8.65 0.63
CA GLY A 13 14.92 8.88 0.54
C GLY A 13 15.58 7.99 -0.52
N SER A 14 16.77 8.39 -0.99
CA SER A 14 17.49 7.66 -2.04
C SER A 14 17.95 6.27 -1.61
N ALA A 15 18.30 6.11 -0.32
CA ALA A 15 18.83 4.86 0.22
C ALA A 15 17.83 3.69 0.15
N ALA A 16 16.52 3.97 0.15
CA ALA A 16 15.48 2.93 0.08
C ALA A 16 15.48 2.16 -1.27
N LEU A 17 16.07 2.73 -2.32
CA LEU A 17 16.10 2.12 -3.66
C LEU A 17 17.46 1.46 -4.01
N ASP A 18 18.48 1.62 -3.16
CA ASP A 18 19.82 1.08 -3.41
C ASP A 18 19.89 -0.44 -3.17
N ASN A 19 19.04 -0.95 -2.26
CA ASN A 19 19.00 -2.36 -1.92
C ASN A 19 17.99 -3.13 -2.79
N LYS A 20 18.48 -3.79 -3.84
CA LYS A 20 17.64 -4.51 -4.82
C LYS A 20 16.90 -5.74 -4.28
N VAL A 21 17.17 -6.15 -3.04
CA VAL A 21 16.46 -7.27 -2.38
C VAL A 21 15.55 -6.80 -1.25
N SER A 22 15.34 -5.47 -1.10
CA SER A 22 14.43 -4.94 -0.10
C SER A 22 12.99 -4.90 -0.61
N ALA A 23 12.04 -4.92 0.32
CA ALA A 23 10.62 -4.80 0.00
C ALA A 23 10.30 -3.46 -0.70
N GLU A 24 11.01 -2.39 -0.32
CA GLU A 24 10.88 -1.07 -0.93
C GLU A 24 11.24 -1.11 -2.41
N TYR A 25 12.33 -1.82 -2.74
CA TYR A 25 12.76 -2.00 -4.12
C TYR A 25 11.81 -2.92 -4.89
N GLU A 26 11.32 -4.01 -4.29
CA GLU A 26 10.35 -4.90 -4.95
C GLU A 26 9.03 -4.16 -5.26
N ALA A 27 8.53 -3.36 -4.33
CA ALA A 27 7.36 -2.51 -4.54
C ALA A 27 7.59 -1.46 -5.64
N PHE A 28 8.79 -0.85 -5.65
CA PHE A 28 9.19 0.07 -6.71
C PHE A 28 9.26 -0.62 -8.07
N TYR A 29 9.89 -1.79 -8.13
CA TYR A 29 10.05 -2.54 -9.36
C TYR A 29 8.69 -2.92 -9.93
N TRP A 30 7.79 -3.44 -9.10
CA TRP A 30 6.42 -3.77 -9.48
C TRP A 30 5.67 -2.55 -10.03
N ILE A 31 5.70 -1.40 -9.33
CA ILE A 31 4.95 -0.23 -9.78
C ILE A 31 5.51 0.34 -11.10
N ALA A 32 6.83 0.26 -11.29
CA ALA A 32 7.51 0.77 -12.49
C ALA A 32 7.34 -0.11 -13.73
N HIS A 33 7.17 -1.43 -13.56
CA HIS A 33 7.19 -2.40 -14.67
C HIS A 33 5.85 -3.10 -14.89
N ASP A 34 5.16 -3.49 -13.83
CA ASP A 34 3.92 -4.27 -13.91
C ASP A 34 2.67 -3.39 -13.82
N ASP A 35 2.67 -2.40 -12.93
CA ASP A 35 1.51 -1.55 -12.67
C ASP A 35 1.39 -0.34 -13.58
N LYS A 36 2.41 -0.07 -14.40
CA LYS A 36 2.56 1.14 -15.22
C LYS A 36 1.29 1.58 -15.96
N LEU A 37 0.51 0.63 -16.49
CA LEU A 37 -0.73 0.91 -17.22
C LEU A 37 -1.81 1.63 -16.40
N GLN A 38 -1.76 1.54 -15.06
CA GLN A 38 -2.68 2.24 -14.15
C GLN A 38 -2.28 3.69 -13.87
N LEU A 39 -1.09 4.08 -14.31
CA LEU A 39 -0.48 5.40 -14.05
C LEU A 39 -0.33 6.24 -15.33
N GLU A 40 -0.74 5.73 -16.49
CA GLU A 40 -0.78 6.47 -17.75
C GLU A 40 -1.92 7.52 -17.73
N PRO A 41 -1.69 8.76 -18.23
CA PRO A 41 -0.59 9.18 -19.09
C PRO A 41 0.65 9.76 -18.35
N GLY A 42 0.81 9.52 -17.04
CA GLY A 42 1.97 9.96 -16.25
C GLY A 42 1.61 10.64 -14.91
N LEU A 43 2.63 10.97 -14.11
CA LEU A 43 2.52 11.56 -12.76
C LEU A 43 2.21 13.07 -12.75
N ASN A 44 1.55 13.53 -13.81
CA ASN A 44 1.37 14.94 -14.13
C ASN A 44 0.22 15.59 -13.34
N SER A 45 -0.65 14.76 -12.75
CA SER A 45 -1.76 15.21 -11.92
C SER A 45 -1.58 14.80 -10.46
N THR A 46 -2.10 15.62 -9.54
CA THR A 46 -2.17 15.30 -8.12
C THR A 46 -2.89 13.97 -7.87
N PHE A 47 -3.94 13.67 -8.66
CA PHE A 47 -4.68 12.41 -8.59
C PHE A 47 -3.77 11.21 -8.91
N THR A 48 -3.02 11.27 -10.01
CA THR A 48 -2.11 10.17 -10.39
C THR A 48 -0.98 10.00 -9.38
N ARG A 49 -0.44 11.11 -8.84
CA ARG A 49 0.58 11.06 -7.78
C ARG A 49 0.05 10.44 -6.50
N GLN A 50 -1.16 10.77 -6.10
CA GLN A 50 -1.79 10.20 -4.92
C GLN A 50 -2.04 8.71 -5.11
N ARG A 51 -2.61 8.32 -6.25
CA ARG A 51 -2.79 6.91 -6.62
C ARG A 51 -1.49 6.13 -6.61
N PHE A 52 -0.42 6.71 -7.15
CA PHE A 52 0.92 6.14 -7.10
C PHE A 52 1.38 5.84 -5.67
N LEU A 53 1.29 6.83 -4.77
CA LEU A 53 1.75 6.67 -3.38
C LEU A 53 0.95 5.59 -2.63
N GLN A 54 -0.36 5.53 -2.85
CA GLN A 54 -1.22 4.51 -2.25
C GLN A 54 -0.83 3.11 -2.70
N ARG A 55 -0.69 2.92 -4.02
CA ARG A 55 -0.33 1.63 -4.61
C ARG A 55 1.07 1.20 -4.20
N TYR A 56 2.02 2.14 -4.15
CA TYR A 56 3.36 1.87 -3.65
C TYR A 56 3.34 1.43 -2.19
N ALA A 57 2.68 2.17 -1.30
CA ALA A 57 2.65 1.85 0.13
C ALA A 57 2.02 0.48 0.40
N LEU A 58 0.93 0.15 -0.31
CA LEU A 58 0.27 -1.14 -0.21
C LEU A 58 1.12 -2.29 -0.82
N ALA A 59 1.83 -2.04 -1.92
CA ALA A 59 2.77 -3.00 -2.49
C ALA A 59 3.97 -3.24 -1.55
N ASN A 60 4.48 -2.18 -0.92
CA ASN A 60 5.56 -2.29 0.05
C ASN A 60 5.08 -3.09 1.28
N LEU A 61 3.88 -2.83 1.79
CA LEU A 61 3.26 -3.65 2.84
C LEU A 61 3.21 -5.13 2.43
N TYR A 62 2.79 -5.41 1.20
CA TYR A 62 2.75 -6.76 0.66
C TYR A 62 4.13 -7.43 0.69
N PHE A 63 5.14 -6.83 0.07
CA PHE A 63 6.47 -7.44 0.01
C PHE A 63 7.15 -7.50 1.39
N ALA A 64 7.03 -6.46 2.21
CA ALA A 64 7.67 -6.35 3.52
C ALA A 64 7.15 -7.39 4.53
N THR A 65 5.93 -7.89 4.35
CA THR A 65 5.29 -8.80 5.31
C THR A 65 5.01 -10.18 4.73
N GLY A 66 5.75 -10.57 3.69
CA GLY A 66 5.70 -11.91 3.12
C GLY A 66 4.46 -12.19 2.27
N GLY A 67 3.98 -11.18 1.54
CA GLY A 67 2.77 -11.16 0.70
C GLY A 67 2.44 -12.46 -0.05
N PRO A 68 3.38 -13.08 -0.77
CA PRO A 68 3.12 -14.34 -1.48
C PRO A 68 2.66 -15.50 -0.57
N ASN A 69 2.91 -15.42 0.74
CA ASN A 69 2.55 -16.40 1.76
C ASN A 69 1.36 -15.96 2.63
N TRP A 70 0.76 -14.79 2.39
CA TRP A 70 -0.48 -14.41 3.08
C TRP A 70 -1.59 -15.41 2.79
N SER A 71 -2.40 -15.75 3.80
CA SER A 71 -3.51 -16.70 3.67
C SER A 71 -4.55 -16.23 2.64
N ALA A 72 -4.74 -14.92 2.51
CA ALA A 72 -5.61 -14.26 1.57
C ALA A 72 -4.91 -13.05 0.92
N GLN A 73 -5.02 -12.97 -0.41
CA GLN A 73 -4.32 -11.98 -1.24
C GLN A 73 -5.11 -10.69 -1.44
N HIS A 74 -6.43 -10.69 -1.20
CA HIS A 74 -7.31 -9.52 -1.27
C HIS A 74 -7.16 -8.64 -2.53
N ASN A 75 -6.82 -9.21 -3.69
CA ASN A 75 -6.51 -8.47 -4.93
C ASN A 75 -5.31 -7.50 -4.85
N PHE A 76 -4.44 -7.61 -3.85
CA PHE A 76 -3.19 -6.87 -3.82
C PHE A 76 -2.37 -7.14 -5.09
N LEU A 77 -1.67 -6.10 -5.54
CA LEU A 77 -0.89 -6.11 -6.78
C LEU A 77 -1.70 -6.39 -8.07
N SER A 78 -3.03 -6.34 -8.02
CA SER A 78 -3.89 -6.52 -9.19
C SER A 78 -4.12 -5.21 -9.95
N ARG A 79 -4.65 -5.35 -11.17
CA ARG A 79 -5.09 -4.23 -12.01
C ARG A 79 -6.34 -3.50 -11.50
N LYS A 80 -6.99 -3.99 -10.45
CA LYS A 80 -8.11 -3.28 -9.83
C LYS A 80 -7.61 -1.96 -9.23
N ASN A 81 -8.49 -0.96 -9.19
CA ASN A 81 -8.25 0.22 -8.37
C ASN A 81 -8.04 -0.23 -6.90
N GLU A 82 -7.07 0.37 -6.24
CA GLU A 82 -6.60 0.00 -4.90
C GLU A 82 -7.68 0.12 -3.82
N CYS A 83 -8.70 0.95 -4.06
CA CYS A 83 -9.91 0.98 -3.24
C CYS A 83 -10.74 -0.32 -3.28
N PHE A 84 -10.44 -1.21 -4.23
CA PHE A 84 -11.04 -2.53 -4.38
C PHE A 84 -10.03 -3.65 -4.17
N TRP A 85 -8.93 -3.38 -3.47
CA TRP A 85 -8.01 -4.40 -2.99
C TRP A 85 -8.53 -5.05 -1.72
N TYR A 86 -9.76 -5.55 -1.79
CA TYR A 86 -10.41 -6.34 -0.76
C TYR A 86 -11.12 -7.56 -1.34
N SER A 87 -11.42 -8.55 -0.50
CA SER A 87 -12.18 -9.75 -0.90
C SER A 87 -13.68 -9.49 -0.91
N SER A 88 -14.43 -9.91 -1.94
CA SER A 88 -15.90 -9.84 -1.88
C SER A 88 -16.51 -10.90 -0.95
N THR A 89 -15.73 -11.89 -0.51
CA THR A 89 -16.18 -12.93 0.43
C THR A 89 -15.61 -12.66 1.81
N ALA A 90 -16.50 -12.41 2.76
CA ALA A 90 -16.16 -12.31 4.18
C ALA A 90 -15.77 -13.69 4.72
N ASN A 91 -14.74 -13.74 5.57
CA ASN A 91 -14.46 -14.91 6.41
C ASN A 91 -14.97 -14.64 7.85
N SER A 92 -14.62 -15.50 8.81
CA SER A 92 -15.00 -15.33 10.22
C SER A 92 -14.47 -14.03 10.86
N GLU A 93 -13.46 -13.40 10.26
CA GLU A 93 -12.88 -12.12 10.69
C GLU A 93 -13.39 -10.92 9.87
N GLY A 94 -14.32 -11.15 8.93
CA GLY A 94 -14.93 -10.11 8.09
C GLY A 94 -14.32 -10.03 6.69
N ILE A 95 -14.50 -8.88 6.03
CA ILE A 95 -13.91 -8.61 4.71
C ILE A 95 -12.52 -7.99 4.93
N GLY A 96 -11.47 -8.71 4.53
CA GLY A 96 -10.10 -8.19 4.54
C GLY A 96 -9.72 -7.47 3.24
N GLY A 97 -8.80 -6.52 3.35
CA GLY A 97 -8.22 -5.74 2.26
C GLY A 97 -7.88 -4.29 2.60
N ALA A 98 -7.67 -3.49 1.55
CA ALA A 98 -7.59 -2.04 1.59
C ALA A 98 -8.90 -1.43 1.04
N PHE A 99 -9.40 -0.39 1.71
CA PHE A 99 -10.70 0.21 1.45
C PHE A 99 -10.59 1.73 1.35
N CYS A 100 -11.50 2.30 0.56
CA CYS A 100 -11.76 3.74 0.50
C CYS A 100 -13.20 3.95 0.98
N THR A 101 -13.37 4.22 2.27
CA THR A 101 -14.67 4.26 2.96
C THR A 101 -15.27 5.66 3.03
N THR A 102 -14.42 6.68 2.98
CA THR A 102 -14.82 8.09 2.99
C THR A 102 -15.55 8.43 1.70
N LYS A 103 -16.77 8.96 1.82
CA LYS A 103 -17.55 9.42 0.67
C LYS A 103 -16.84 10.61 0.02
N SER A 104 -16.17 10.35 -1.09
CA SER A 104 -15.57 11.38 -1.93
C SER A 104 -16.64 12.01 -2.84
N ASN A 105 -16.63 13.34 -2.99
CA ASN A 105 -17.46 14.00 -3.99
C ASN A 105 -17.14 13.46 -5.40
N PRO A 106 -18.11 13.40 -6.34
CA PRO A 106 -17.82 13.06 -7.72
C PRO A 106 -16.66 13.91 -8.27
N GLY A 107 -15.62 13.26 -8.81
CA GLY A 107 -14.42 13.93 -9.31
C GLY A 107 -13.31 14.15 -8.28
N SER A 108 -13.49 13.77 -7.02
CA SER A 108 -12.42 13.76 -6.01
C SER A 108 -11.62 12.44 -6.06
N PRO A 109 -10.33 12.45 -5.68
CA PRO A 109 -9.54 11.23 -5.56
C PRO A 109 -10.18 10.28 -4.54
N GLN A 110 -10.28 9.00 -4.90
CA GLN A 110 -10.59 7.96 -3.93
C GLN A 110 -9.31 7.60 -3.19
N VAL A 111 -9.39 7.56 -1.87
CA VAL A 111 -8.22 7.45 -1.00
C VAL A 111 -8.35 6.30 -0.04
N VAL A 112 -7.28 5.51 0.09
CA VAL A 112 -7.23 4.39 1.01
C VAL A 112 -7.19 4.94 2.43
N ASP A 113 -8.17 4.56 3.21
CA ASP A 113 -8.43 5.15 4.52
C ASP A 113 -8.63 4.09 5.62
N TYR A 114 -8.89 2.85 5.23
CA TYR A 114 -9.01 1.70 6.12
C TYR A 114 -8.29 0.49 5.52
N ILE A 115 -7.54 -0.23 6.36
CA ILE A 115 -6.88 -1.49 6.00
C ILE A 115 -7.23 -2.54 7.05
N SER A 116 -7.72 -3.70 6.61
CA SER A 116 -7.96 -4.87 7.48
C SER A 116 -7.25 -6.08 6.89
N LEU A 117 -6.22 -6.54 7.57
CA LEU A 117 -5.45 -7.75 7.23
C LEU A 117 -5.33 -8.65 8.45
N SER A 118 -6.36 -8.65 9.31
CA SER A 118 -6.45 -9.51 10.48
C SER A 118 -6.36 -10.98 10.08
N GLY A 119 -5.66 -11.78 10.89
CA GLY A 119 -5.63 -13.24 10.74
C GLY A 119 -5.04 -13.73 9.42
N ASN A 120 -4.14 -12.96 8.81
CA ASN A 120 -3.69 -13.20 7.42
C ASN A 120 -2.22 -13.66 7.32
N GLU A 121 -1.66 -14.12 8.44
CA GLU A 121 -0.30 -14.66 8.53
C GLU A 121 0.83 -13.70 8.11
N LEU A 122 0.59 -12.38 8.16
CA LEU A 122 1.62 -11.38 7.95
C LEU A 122 2.77 -11.60 8.93
N ASN A 123 4.00 -11.45 8.47
CA ASN A 123 5.20 -11.62 9.30
C ASN A 123 6.16 -10.43 9.13
N ALA A 124 7.31 -10.46 9.80
CA ALA A 124 8.33 -9.40 9.76
C ALA A 124 7.80 -8.03 10.24
N THR A 125 8.32 -6.93 9.70
CA THR A 125 8.10 -5.56 10.20
C THR A 125 7.25 -4.74 9.24
N LEU A 126 6.43 -3.85 9.78
CA LEU A 126 5.60 -2.94 8.99
C LEU A 126 6.48 -1.86 8.32
N PRO A 127 6.31 -1.60 7.01
CA PRO A 127 7.10 -0.59 6.33
C PRO A 127 6.62 0.82 6.70
N GLU A 128 7.56 1.77 6.82
CA GLU A 128 7.24 3.18 7.14
C GLU A 128 6.30 3.83 6.12
N SER A 129 6.37 3.41 4.85
CA SER A 129 5.50 3.92 3.78
C SER A 129 4.01 3.70 4.06
N LEU A 130 3.64 2.67 4.84
CA LEU A 130 2.26 2.44 5.25
C LEU A 130 1.70 3.62 6.05
N PHE A 131 2.52 4.20 6.91
CA PHE A 131 2.17 5.29 7.82
C PHE A 131 2.33 6.68 7.16
N GLN A 132 2.66 6.72 5.87
CA GLN A 132 2.67 7.94 5.06
C GLN A 132 1.35 8.15 4.30
N LEU A 133 0.39 7.22 4.41
CA LEU A 133 -0.94 7.36 3.82
C LEU A 133 -1.76 8.42 4.58
N PRO A 134 -2.03 9.60 3.99
CA PRO A 134 -2.53 10.76 4.75
C PRO A 134 -3.99 10.61 5.20
N SER A 135 -4.75 9.74 4.54
CA SER A 135 -6.16 9.51 4.80
C SER A 135 -6.41 8.27 5.65
N LEU A 136 -5.37 7.51 5.99
CA LEU A 136 -5.49 6.30 6.80
C LEU A 136 -5.94 6.68 8.21
N TRP A 137 -7.10 6.15 8.62
CA TRP A 137 -7.69 6.38 9.93
C TRP A 137 -7.85 5.11 10.76
N ALA A 138 -7.77 3.94 10.14
CA ALA A 138 -7.80 2.67 10.85
C ALA A 138 -6.98 1.60 10.13
N ILE A 139 -6.28 0.80 10.94
CA ILE A 139 -5.59 -0.41 10.49
C ILE A 139 -5.90 -1.54 11.47
N ASP A 140 -6.47 -2.63 11.00
CA ASP A 140 -6.65 -3.87 11.76
C ASP A 140 -5.66 -4.94 11.28
N LEU A 141 -4.69 -5.27 12.14
CA LEU A 141 -3.64 -6.26 11.89
C LEU A 141 -3.59 -7.33 12.98
N GLN A 142 -4.66 -7.50 13.77
CA GLN A 142 -4.68 -8.50 14.84
C GLN A 142 -4.47 -9.92 14.28
N ASN A 143 -4.07 -10.86 15.14
CA ASN A 143 -3.88 -12.27 14.78
C ASN A 143 -2.85 -12.51 13.65
N ASN A 144 -1.80 -11.68 13.56
CA ASN A 144 -0.66 -11.86 12.65
C ASN A 144 0.63 -12.21 13.42
N LYS A 145 1.71 -12.49 12.67
CA LYS A 145 3.05 -12.84 13.16
C LYS A 145 4.04 -11.66 13.01
N LEU A 146 3.52 -10.44 13.05
CA LEU A 146 4.29 -9.19 12.90
C LEU A 146 5.24 -8.99 14.09
N SER A 147 6.37 -8.34 13.83
CA SER A 147 7.45 -8.09 14.79
C SER A 147 8.23 -6.81 14.42
N GLY A 148 9.12 -6.37 15.30
CA GLY A 148 9.91 -5.15 15.10
C GLY A 148 9.24 -3.90 15.68
N PRO A 149 9.87 -2.73 15.49
CA PRO A 149 9.40 -1.49 16.11
C PRO A 149 8.13 -0.97 15.43
N LEU A 150 7.30 -0.29 16.22
CA LEU A 150 6.31 0.62 15.67
C LEU A 150 7.01 1.85 15.08
N PRO A 151 6.43 2.51 14.06
CA PRO A 151 7.00 3.71 13.47
C PRO A 151 7.12 4.83 14.50
N HIS A 152 8.09 5.73 14.30
CA HIS A 152 8.31 6.88 15.17
C HIS A 152 7.18 7.91 15.14
N ALA A 153 6.38 7.91 14.07
CA ALA A 153 5.23 8.78 13.90
C ALA A 153 4.08 8.02 13.22
N LEU A 154 2.87 8.25 13.70
CA LEU A 154 1.64 7.79 13.07
C LEU A 154 0.99 8.96 12.32
N PRO A 155 0.19 8.69 11.27
CA PRO A 155 -0.67 9.71 10.67
C PRO A 155 -1.54 10.36 11.75
N PRO A 156 -1.80 11.67 11.66
CA PRO A 156 -2.63 12.38 12.65
C PRO A 156 -4.08 11.88 12.70
N ASN A 157 -4.52 11.16 11.67
CA ASN A 157 -5.87 10.61 11.56
C ASN A 157 -5.97 9.15 12.05
N LEU A 158 -4.85 8.50 12.36
CA LEU A 158 -4.75 7.08 12.74
C LEU A 158 -4.78 6.87 14.26
#